data_AF-A0A940B8T4-F1
#
_entry.id   AF-A0A940B8T4-F1
#
_cell.length_a   1.000
_cell.length_b   1.000
_cell.length_c   1.000
_cell.angle_alpha   90.00
_cell.angle_beta   90.00
_cell.angle_gamma   90.00
#
_symmetry.space_group_name_H-M   'P 1'
#
loop_
_entity.id
_entity.type
_entity.pdbx_description
1 polymer ?
#
loop_
_entity_poly.entity_id
_entity_poly.type
_entity_poly.pdbx_seq_one_letter_code
_entity_poly.pdbx_strand_id
1 'polypeptide(L)'
;MNDADYMKLALDQAHAALERKEVPIGCVVVCNGQVIARAHNLTLPLHDPTAHAEMQAITMACDYLGGRYLNDCTIYVTIEPCPMCAAAMAWA
;
A
#
# COMPACT_ATOMS: atom_id res chain seq x y z
N MET A 1 9.24 -10.94 -11.80
CA MET A 1 9.42 -9.52 -11.47
C MET A 1 10.33 -9.44 -10.26
N ASN A 2 11.22 -8.45 -10.22
CA ASN A 2 12.10 -8.19 -9.07
C ASN A 2 11.56 -7.01 -8.22
N ASP A 3 12.26 -6.67 -7.15
CA ASP A 3 11.87 -5.57 -6.25
C ASP A 3 11.74 -4.23 -6.96
N ALA A 4 12.62 -3.94 -7.93
CA ALA A 4 12.55 -2.70 -8.70
C ALA A 4 11.31 -2.64 -9.61
N ASP A 5 10.87 -3.79 -10.14
CA ASP A 5 9.63 -3.86 -10.92
C ASP A 5 8.39 -3.60 -10.05
N TYR A 6 8.35 -4.13 -8.83
CA TYR A 6 7.24 -3.87 -7.91
C TYR A 6 7.25 -2.44 -7.37
N MET A 7 8.44 -1.88 -7.09
CA MET A 7 8.57 -0.48 -6.68
C MET A 7 8.11 0.49 -7.77
N LYS A 8 8.32 0.17 -9.06
CA LYS A 8 7.75 0.96 -10.16
C LYS A 8 6.22 0.99 -10.10
N LEU A 9 5.57 -0.13 -9.79
CA LEU A 9 4.11 -0.17 -9.62
C LEU A 9 3.64 0.69 -8.42
N ALA A 10 4.44 0.76 -7.34
CA ALA A 10 4.16 1.65 -6.23
C ALA A 10 4.33 3.13 -6.63
N LEU A 11 5.34 3.45 -7.44
CA LEU A 11 5.52 4.79 -8.01
C LEU A 11 4.37 5.18 -8.95
N ASP A 12 3.82 4.25 -9.73
CA ASP A 12 2.62 4.50 -10.54
C ASP A 12 1.41 4.89 -9.66
N GLN A 13 1.27 4.28 -8.48
CA GLN A 13 0.25 4.68 -7.51
C GLN A 13 0.54 6.05 -6.89
N ALA A 14 1.80 6.37 -6.59
CA ALA A 14 2.19 7.70 -6.12
C ALA A 14 1.87 8.79 -7.15
N HIS A 15 2.08 8.53 -8.45
CA HIS A 15 1.66 9.42 -9.53
C HIS A 15 0.13 9.59 -9.58
N ALA A 16 -0.65 8.51 -9.39
CA ALA A 16 -2.10 8.60 -9.32
C ALA A 16 -2.60 9.47 -8.14
N ALA A 17 -1.94 9.40 -6.98
CA ALA A 17 -2.19 10.32 -5.87
C ALA A 17 -1.84 11.77 -6.25
N LEU A 18 -0.69 11.99 -6.90
CA LEU A 18 -0.28 13.33 -7.34
C LEU A 18 -1.29 13.97 -8.28
N GLU A 19 -1.81 13.22 -9.25
CA GLU A 19 -2.85 13.68 -10.19
C GLU A 19 -4.14 14.11 -9.47
N ARG A 20 -4.42 13.50 -8.32
CA ARG A 20 -5.54 13.82 -7.43
C ARG A 20 -5.25 14.94 -6.43
N LYS A 21 -4.06 15.55 -6.50
CA LYS A 21 -3.56 16.57 -5.56
C LYS A 21 -3.42 16.05 -4.11
N GLU A 22 -3.16 14.76 -3.97
CA GLU A 22 -2.80 14.11 -2.69
C GLU A 22 -1.29 14.16 -2.43
N VAL A 23 -0.91 13.80 -1.21
CA VAL A 23 0.49 13.46 -0.91
C VAL A 23 0.89 12.26 -1.78
N PRO A 24 1.95 12.36 -2.61
CA PRO A 24 2.26 11.36 -3.64
C PRO A 24 2.94 10.13 -3.04
N ILE A 25 2.16 9.29 -2.36
CA ILE A 25 2.60 8.03 -1.77
C ILE A 25 1.79 6.90 -2.40
N GLY A 26 2.49 5.86 -2.83
CA GLY A 26 1.91 4.66 -3.38
C GLY A 26 2.42 3.41 -2.68
N CYS A 27 1.58 2.37 -2.65
CA CYS A 27 1.85 1.12 -1.97
C CYS A 27 1.32 -0.07 -2.79
N VAL A 28 2.08 -1.17 -2.81
CA VAL A 28 1.72 -2.42 -3.47
C VAL A 28 2.01 -3.59 -2.55
N VAL A 29 1.10 -4.56 -2.47
CA VAL A 29 1.31 -5.82 -1.73
C VAL A 29 1.45 -6.97 -2.73
N VAL A 30 2.50 -7.76 -2.54
CA VAL A 30 2.84 -8.92 -3.37
C VAL A 30 2.79 -10.18 -2.52
N CYS A 31 2.09 -11.22 -2.98
CA CYS A 31 2.05 -12.54 -2.36
C CYS A 31 2.43 -13.58 -3.42
N ASN A 32 3.42 -14.43 -3.15
CA ASN A 32 3.89 -15.46 -4.10
C ASN A 32 4.18 -14.93 -5.52
N GLY A 33 4.77 -13.72 -5.61
CA GLY A 33 5.09 -13.07 -6.88
C GLY A 33 3.91 -12.46 -7.63
N GLN A 34 2.70 -12.49 -7.06
CA GLN A 34 1.51 -11.86 -7.59
C GLN A 34 1.18 -10.59 -6.81
N VAL A 35 0.93 -9.50 -7.52
CA VAL A 35 0.40 -8.27 -6.90
C VAL A 35 -1.06 -8.49 -6.52
N ILE A 36 -1.37 -8.40 -5.24
CA ILE A 36 -2.72 -8.63 -4.68
C ILE A 36 -3.41 -7.33 -4.24
N ALA A 37 -2.65 -6.26 -4.00
CA ALA A 37 -3.19 -4.94 -3.70
C ALA A 37 -2.34 -3.82 -4.31
N ARG A 38 -2.99 -2.73 -4.72
CA ARG A 38 -2.37 -1.48 -5.18
C ARG A 38 -3.17 -0.33 -4.61
N ALA A 39 -2.54 0.58 -3.89
CA ALA A 39 -3.19 1.72 -3.28
C ALA A 39 -2.29 2.95 -3.28
N HIS A 40 -2.91 4.12 -3.09
CA HIS A 40 -2.25 5.40 -2.91
C HIS A 40 -2.89 6.16 -1.75
N ASN A 41 -2.25 7.25 -1.31
CA ASN A 41 -2.79 8.08 -0.24
C ASN A 41 -4.19 8.63 -0.62
N LEU A 42 -5.13 8.55 0.32
CA LEU A 42 -6.52 8.98 0.15
C LEU A 42 -7.01 9.80 1.36
N THR A 43 -6.11 10.53 2.04
CA THR A 43 -6.48 11.24 3.27
C THR A 43 -7.48 12.36 3.02
N LEU A 44 -7.31 13.19 1.98
CA LEU A 44 -8.28 14.24 1.68
C LEU A 44 -9.60 13.73 1.09
N PRO A 45 -9.65 12.79 0.12
CA PRO A 45 -10.90 12.41 -0.56
C PRO A 45 -11.80 11.59 0.36
N LEU A 46 -11.23 10.90 1.34
CA LEU A 46 -11.98 10.14 2.35
C LEU A 46 -12.20 10.94 3.66
N HIS A 47 -11.64 12.14 3.76
CA HIS A 47 -11.64 12.94 5.01
C HIS A 47 -11.15 12.12 6.22
N ASP A 48 -10.14 11.29 5.99
CA ASP A 48 -9.65 10.32 6.97
C ASP A 48 -8.13 10.44 7.07
N PRO A 49 -7.58 10.96 8.19
CA PRO A 49 -6.14 11.08 8.37
C PRO A 49 -5.41 9.73 8.39
N THR A 50 -6.13 8.62 8.54
CA THR A 50 -5.55 7.26 8.55
C THR A 50 -5.52 6.61 7.17
N ALA A 51 -6.12 7.23 6.14
CA ALA A 51 -6.20 6.69 4.78
C ALA A 51 -4.88 6.82 3.99
N HIS A 52 -3.79 6.41 4.61
CA HIS A 52 -2.47 6.26 4.00
C HIS A 52 -2.46 5.09 3.01
N ALA A 53 -1.55 5.13 2.03
CA ALA A 53 -1.44 4.09 1.00
C ALA A 53 -1.25 2.70 1.61
N GLU A 54 -0.42 2.58 2.66
CA GLU A 54 -0.12 1.33 3.35
C GLU A 54 -1.37 0.74 4.01
N MET A 55 -2.15 1.59 4.70
CA MET A 55 -3.38 1.15 5.39
C MET A 55 -4.39 0.59 4.40
N GLN A 56 -4.61 1.31 3.29
CA GLN A 56 -5.52 0.87 2.22
C GLN A 56 -5.01 -0.43 1.59
N ALA A 57 -3.71 -0.54 1.31
CA ALA A 57 -3.11 -1.71 0.70
C ALA A 57 -3.21 -2.96 1.60
N ILE A 58 -3.00 -2.80 2.91
CA ILE A 58 -3.16 -3.88 3.90
C ILE A 58 -4.61 -4.38 3.90
N THR A 59 -5.59 -3.48 4.03
CA THR A 59 -7.01 -3.86 4.02
C THR A 59 -7.40 -4.60 2.74
N MET A 60 -6.97 -4.10 1.57
CA MET A 60 -7.22 -4.74 0.28
C MET A 60 -6.57 -6.13 0.18
N ALA A 61 -5.34 -6.27 0.66
CA ALA A 61 -4.61 -7.54 0.63
C ALA A 61 -5.24 -8.59 1.57
N CYS A 62 -5.63 -8.19 2.78
CA CYS A 62 -6.34 -9.06 3.71
C CYS A 62 -7.69 -9.51 3.14
N ASP A 63 -8.44 -8.60 2.50
CA ASP A 63 -9.70 -8.93 1.82
C ASP A 63 -9.48 -9.93 0.68
N TYR A 64 -8.47 -9.71 -0.16
CA TYR A 64 -8.08 -10.64 -1.23
C TYR A 64 -7.76 -12.05 -0.71
N LEU A 65 -7.13 -12.16 0.47
CA LEU A 65 -6.77 -13.44 1.12
C LEU A 65 -7.88 -14.02 2.01
N GLY A 66 -9.05 -13.37 2.09
CA GLY A 66 -10.19 -13.82 2.90
C GLY A 66 -10.01 -13.62 4.41
N GLY A 67 -9.46 -12.47 4.81
CA GLY A 67 -9.28 -12.06 6.21
C GLY A 67 -8.10 -12.72 6.92
N ARG A 68 -7.12 -13.23 6.17
CA ARG A 68 -5.90 -13.86 6.70
C ARG A 68 -4.79 -12.84 6.94
N TYR A 69 -3.83 -13.24 7.75
CA TYR A 69 -2.57 -12.51 7.95
C TYR A 69 -1.70 -12.51 6.68
N LEU A 70 -0.88 -11.47 6.52
CA LEU A 70 -0.02 -11.19 5.37
C LEU A 70 1.39 -11.81 5.51
N ASN A 71 1.53 -12.90 6.26
CA ASN A 71 2.83 -13.54 6.58
C ASN A 71 3.69 -13.87 5.35
N ASP A 72 3.06 -14.25 4.23
CA ASP A 72 3.74 -14.62 2.97
C ASP A 72 3.76 -13.47 1.95
N CYS A 73 3.55 -12.22 2.42
CA CYS A 73 3.50 -11.04 1.58
C CYS A 73 4.73 -10.14 1.72
N THR A 74 4.99 -9.35 0.70
CA THR A 74 5.95 -8.25 0.71
C THR A 74 5.22 -6.96 0.36
N ILE A 75 5.46 -5.92 1.15
CA ILE A 75 4.85 -4.59 0.95
C ILE A 75 5.93 -3.65 0.39
N TYR A 76 5.63 -3.04 -0.76
CA TYR A 76 6.47 -2.04 -1.41
C TYR A 76 5.78 -0.68 -1.28
N VAL A 77 6.42 0.27 -0.59
CA VAL A 77 5.93 1.63 -0.38
C VAL A 77 6.99 2.64 -0.80
N THR A 78 6.55 3.75 -1.41
CA THR A 78 7.45 4.76 -2.02
C THR A 78 8.17 5.65 -1.01
N ILE A 79 7.84 5.54 0.27
CA ILE A 79 8.44 6.27 1.38
C ILE A 79 8.55 5.35 2.60
N GLU A 80 9.47 5.65 3.52
CA GLU A 80 9.51 5.00 4.82
C GLU A 80 8.15 5.14 5.54
N PRO A 81 7.55 4.04 6.03
CA PRO A 81 6.23 4.08 6.66
C PRO A 81 6.28 4.82 8.01
N CYS A 82 5.23 5.59 8.30
CA CYS A 82 5.09 6.25 9.59
C CYS A 82 4.80 5.23 10.72
N PRO A 83 4.89 5.61 12.02
CA PRO A 83 4.66 4.67 13.12
C PRO A 83 3.31 3.93 13.08
N MET A 84 2.25 4.59 12.61
CA MET A 84 0.93 3.98 12.43
C MET A 84 0.98 2.86 11.37
N CYS A 85 1.56 3.13 10.21
CA CYS A 85 1.63 2.17 9.10
C CYS A 85 2.59 1.03 9.44
N ALA A 86 3.75 1.34 10.04
CA ALA A 86 4.70 0.34 10.50
C ALA A 86 4.08 -0.59 11.57
N ALA A 87 3.30 -0.03 12.51
CA ALA A 87 2.52 -0.84 13.43
C ALA A 87 1.50 -1.69 12.67
N ALA A 88 0.67 -1.13 11.79
CA ALA A 88 -0.30 -1.91 11.04
C ALA A 88 0.33 -3.10 10.28
N MET A 89 1.50 -2.91 9.66
CA MET A 89 2.25 -3.99 9.02
C MET A 89 2.68 -5.10 9.99
N ALA A 90 3.00 -4.77 11.24
CA ALA A 90 3.39 -5.76 12.24
C ALA A 90 2.23 -6.64 12.73
N TRP A 91 0.99 -6.14 12.66
CA TRP A 91 -0.23 -6.92 12.98
C TRP A 91 -0.82 -7.65 11.76
N ALA A 92 -0.49 -7.17 10.56
CA ALA A 92 -1.08 -7.59 9.30
C ALA A 92 -0.68 -9.01 8.91
#